data_AF-A0A7C1ND47-F1
#
_entry.id   AF-A0A7C1ND47-F1
#
_cell.length_a   1.000
_cell.length_b   1.000
_cell.length_c   1.000
_cell.angle_alpha   90.00
_cell.angle_beta   90.00
_cell.angle_gamma   90.00
#
_symmetry.space_group_name_H-M   'P 1'
#
loop_
_entity.id
_entity.type
_entity.pdbx_description
1 polymer ?
#
loop_
_entity_poly.entity_id
_entity_poly.type
_entity_poly.pdbx_seq_one_letter_code
_entity_poly.pdbx_strand_id
1 'polypeptide(L)' 'MLKTVEKQSKTEIRENPDSKESFEINYCPNCGKKIEKKTIICSSCGIDID' A
#
# COMPACT_ATOMS: atom_id res chain seq x y z
N MET A 1 -36.29 -2.66 24.99
CA MET A 1 -35.45 -1.51 25.35
C MET A 1 -34.74 -1.04 24.08
N LEU A 2 -35.32 -0.07 23.39
CA LEU A 2 -34.69 0.56 22.23
C LEU A 2 -33.58 1.46 22.74
N LYS A 3 -32.37 1.10 22.34
CA LYS A 3 -31.16 1.89 22.53
C LYS A 3 -31.16 2.99 21.49
N THR A 4 -30.96 4.24 21.90
CA THR A 4 -30.43 5.33 21.06
C THR A 4 -30.02 6.43 22.04
N VAL A 5 -28.92 7.16 21.89
CA VAL A 5 -28.13 7.64 20.75
C VAL A 5 -26.71 7.89 21.31
N GLU A 6 -25.69 8.12 20.48
CA GLU A 6 -24.75 9.27 20.58
C GLU A 6 -23.60 9.13 19.55
N LYS A 7 -23.61 9.94 18.47
CA LYS A 7 -22.83 11.20 18.23
C LYS A 7 -21.45 10.94 17.58
N GLN A 8 -21.21 11.21 16.28
CA GLN A 8 -20.81 12.48 15.61
C GLN A 8 -19.28 12.68 15.39
N SER A 9 -18.92 13.13 14.16
CA SER A 9 -17.94 14.20 13.82
C SER A 9 -16.44 13.91 13.54
N LYS A 10 -15.95 14.25 12.30
CA LYS A 10 -14.89 15.25 11.96
C LYS A 10 -13.83 14.84 10.87
N THR A 11 -13.86 15.50 9.69
CA THR A 11 -12.81 15.79 8.64
C THR A 11 -11.92 14.63 8.11
N GLU A 12 -11.95 14.18 6.84
CA GLU A 12 -11.63 14.83 5.53
C GLU A 12 -10.27 15.54 5.59
N ILE A 13 -9.13 14.96 5.19
CA ILE A 13 -8.79 14.19 3.99
C ILE A 13 -8.56 12.72 4.35
N ARG A 14 -9.44 11.83 3.90
CA ARG A 14 -9.18 10.39 3.94
C ARG A 14 -8.64 10.04 2.57
N GLU A 15 -7.33 9.83 2.47
CA GLU A 15 -6.79 9.08 1.34
C GLU A 15 -7.52 7.74 1.36
N ASN A 16 -8.44 7.56 0.43
CA ASN A 16 -9.23 6.35 0.29
C ASN A 16 -8.27 5.21 -0.10
N PRO A 17 -8.01 4.19 0.73
CA PRO A 17 -7.23 3.03 0.32
C PRO A 17 -8.16 1.83 0.14
N ASP A 18 -9.40 2.04 -0.33
CA ASP A 18 -10.30 0.98 -0.78
C ASP A 18 -10.31 0.92 -2.31
N SER A 19 -9.14 0.65 -2.85
CA SER A 19 -9.03 -0.03 -4.14
C SER A 19 -8.30 -1.33 -3.82
N LYS A 20 -9.01 -2.45 -3.89
CA LYS A 20 -8.43 -3.80 -3.77
C LYS A 20 -7.51 -4.09 -4.96
N GLU A 21 -6.38 -3.40 -5.02
CA GLU A 21 -5.29 -3.76 -5.91
C GLU A 21 -4.37 -4.68 -5.09
N SER A 22 -4.31 -5.96 -5.45
CA SER A 22 -3.33 -6.88 -4.88
C SER A 22 -1.95 -6.38 -5.29
N PHE A 23 -1.38 -5.48 -4.49
CA PHE A 23 0.01 -5.08 -4.62
C PHE A 23 0.85 -6.32 -4.31
N GLU A 24 1.16 -7.09 -5.34
CA GLU A 24 2.09 -8.20 -5.25
C GLU A 24 3.47 -7.62 -4.93
N ILE A 25 3.87 -7.85 -3.69
CA ILE A 25 5.14 -7.41 -3.13
C ILE A 25 6.19 -8.45 -3.51
N ASN A 26 7.22 -8.00 -4.20
CA ASN A 26 8.42 -8.79 -4.47
C ASN A 26 9.60 -8.24 -3.67
N TYR A 27 10.70 -8.99 -3.69
CA TYR A 27 11.98 -8.56 -3.14
C TYR A 27 13.03 -8.58 -4.23
N CYS A 28 13.90 -7.57 -4.23
CA CYS A 28 15.01 -7.49 -5.16
C CYS A 28 15.96 -8.67 -4.93
N PRO A 29 16.29 -9.47 -5.96
CA PRO A 29 17.19 -10.62 -5.81
C PRO A 29 18.63 -10.22 -5.47
N ASN A 30 19.05 -9.01 -5.87
CA ASN A 30 20.40 -8.51 -5.60
C ASN A 30 20.61 -8.00 -4.16
N CYS A 31 19.67 -7.20 -3.62
CA CYS A 31 19.86 -6.51 -2.33
C CYS A 31 18.82 -6.89 -1.26
N GLY A 32 17.80 -7.67 -1.61
CA GLY A 32 16.74 -8.10 -0.69
C GLY A 32 15.70 -7.04 -0.36
N LYS A 33 15.73 -5.85 -0.99
CA LYS A 33 14.77 -4.81 -0.66
C LYS A 33 13.40 -5.08 -1.28
N LYS A 34 12.35 -4.68 -0.57
CA LYS A 34 10.96 -4.68 -1.06
C LYS A 34 10.83 -3.85 -2.33
N ILE A 35 10.27 -4.45 -3.37
CA ILE A 35 9.98 -3.86 -4.67
C ILE A 35 8.55 -4.23 -5.08
N GLU A 36 7.95 -3.42 -5.94
CA GLU A 36 6.66 -3.75 -6.55
C GLU A 36 6.87 -4.77 -7.68
N LYS A 37 5.94 -5.70 -7.91
CA LYS A 37 6.07 -6.73 -8.95
C LYS A 37 6.32 -6.20 -10.36
N LYS A 38 5.96 -4.95 -10.65
CA LYS A 38 6.18 -4.28 -11.95
C LYS A 38 7.47 -3.45 -11.99
N THR A 39 8.33 -3.57 -10.98
CA THR A 39 9.60 -2.82 -10.90
C THR A 39 10.62 -3.44 -11.84
N ILE A 40 11.03 -2.67 -12.86
CA ILE A 40 12.08 -3.07 -13.81
C ILE A 40 13.47 -2.80 -13.23
N ILE A 41 13.63 -1.74 -12.42
CA ILE A 41 14.92 -1.36 -11.83
C ILE A 41 14.75 -1.17 -10.34
N CYS A 42 15.60 -1.79 -9.53
CA CYS A 42 15.57 -1.60 -8.08
C CYS A 42 15.93 -0.16 -7.72
N SER A 43 14.98 0.60 -7.17
CA SER A 43 15.24 1.98 -6.69
C SER A 43 16.24 2.08 -5.54
N SER A 44 16.76 0.96 -5.04
CA SER A 44 17.69 0.93 -3.91
C SER A 44 19.09 0.45 -4.21
N CYS A 45 19.27 -0.42 -5.21
CA CYS A 45 20.61 -0.83 -5.64
C CYS A 45 20.88 -0.60 -7.13
N GLY A 46 19.88 -0.16 -7.90
CA GLY A 46 20.02 0.17 -9.32
C GLY A 46 20.14 -1.02 -10.24
N ILE A 47 19.91 -2.25 -9.77
CA ILE A 47 19.93 -3.45 -10.63
C ILE A 47 18.64 -3.55 -11.45
N ASP A 48 18.78 -4.04 -12.68
CA ASP A 48 17.67 -4.44 -13.54
C ASP A 48 17.07 -5.78 -13.06
N ILE A 49 15.75 -5.86 -12.95
CA ILE A 49 14.93 -6.98 -12.42
C ILE A 49 13.95 -7.49 -13.49
N ASP A 50 14.12 -7.05 -14.73
CA ASP A 50 13.40 -7.62 -15.89
C ASP A 50 13.60 -9.14 -15.98
#